data_AF-A0A9D4TGC6-F1
#
_entry.id   AF-A0A9D4TGC6-F1
#
_cell.length_a   1.000
_cell.length_b   1.000
_cell.length_c   1.000
_cell.angle_alpha   90.00
_cell.angle_beta   90.00
_cell.angle_gamma   90.00
#
_symmetry.space_group_name_H-M   'P 1'
#
loop_
_entity.id
_entity.type
_entity.pdbx_description
1 polymer ?
#
loop_
_entity_poly.entity_id
_entity_poly.type
_entity_poly.pdbx_seq_one_letter_code
_entity_poly.pdbx_strand_id
1 'polypeptide(L)'
;MATSCSALLAANTEAWHDATHHLFLEACQNGSIQSAQFDAWLVQDGTFAREFARCLGALLTKAPSPSLDLLLGGACALHDELHWFASLSAERGLPTDAAPHPTCQRYTQFMENCSKQPYAVHAVVFWAIERAYNESWSKHTPGMAEPYRTYAQRWGSEGFSAYVGQLEALADEALAAASSAERDQAASLFRQVCELEREFWAMAYSAQ
;
A
#
# COMPACT_ATOMS: atom_id res chain seq x y z
N MET A 1 -17.71 -15.64 -8.00
CA MET A 1 -16.99 -14.36 -7.80
C MET A 1 -16.52 -14.29 -6.38
N ALA A 2 -15.37 -13.68 -6.12
CA ALA A 2 -14.92 -13.48 -4.75
C ALA A 2 -15.92 -12.58 -4.00
N THR A 3 -16.40 -13.07 -2.87
CA THR A 3 -17.34 -12.34 -1.99
C THR A 3 -16.66 -11.82 -0.72
N SER A 4 -15.36 -12.05 -0.60
CA SER A 4 -14.52 -11.58 0.50
C SER A 4 -13.08 -11.36 0.05
N CYS A 5 -12.34 -10.60 0.85
CA CYS A 5 -10.93 -10.33 0.77
C CYS A 5 -10.10 -11.62 0.83
N SER A 6 -10.42 -12.53 1.74
CA SER A 6 -9.81 -13.86 1.79
C SER A 6 -10.00 -14.65 0.49
N ALA A 7 -11.18 -14.58 -0.14
CA ALA A 7 -11.42 -15.23 -1.43
C ALA A 7 -10.62 -14.57 -2.57
N LEU A 8 -10.39 -13.25 -2.53
CA LEU A 8 -9.52 -12.54 -3.47
C LEU A 8 -8.07 -13.01 -3.33
N LEU A 9 -7.55 -13.13 -2.10
CA LEU A 9 -6.20 -13.63 -1.84
C LEU A 9 -6.04 -15.08 -2.31
N ALA A 10 -6.99 -15.95 -1.98
CA ALA A 10 -6.96 -17.36 -2.38
C ALA A 10 -7.02 -17.54 -3.91
N ALA A 11 -7.74 -16.67 -4.63
CA ALA A 11 -7.83 -16.73 -6.08
C ALA A 11 -6.58 -16.18 -6.80
N ASN A 12 -5.71 -15.45 -6.11
CA ASN A 12 -4.57 -14.74 -6.70
C ASN A 12 -3.26 -15.02 -5.92
N THR A 13 -3.10 -16.23 -5.39
CA THR A 13 -2.00 -16.57 -4.46
C THR A 13 -0.61 -16.27 -5.02
N GLU A 14 -0.34 -16.60 -6.28
CA GLU A 14 0.95 -16.33 -6.93
C GLU A 14 1.19 -14.82 -7.12
N ALA A 15 0.21 -14.11 -7.68
CA ALA A 15 0.31 -12.66 -7.87
C ALA A 15 0.48 -11.92 -6.53
N TRP A 16 -0.24 -12.35 -5.49
CA TRP A 16 -0.13 -11.78 -4.14
C TRP A 16 1.23 -12.11 -3.49
N HIS A 17 1.74 -13.31 -3.71
CA HIS A 17 3.08 -13.68 -3.26
C HIS A 17 4.12 -12.75 -3.86
N ASP A 18 4.11 -12.53 -5.18
CA ASP A 18 5.06 -11.64 -5.86
C ASP A 18 4.91 -10.16 -5.47
N ALA A 19 3.70 -9.74 -5.10
CA ALA A 19 3.45 -8.39 -4.59
C ALA A 19 4.06 -8.15 -3.20
N THR A 20 4.19 -9.22 -2.39
CA THR A 20 4.60 -9.14 -0.98
C THR A 20 5.97 -9.74 -0.68
N HIS A 21 6.59 -10.39 -1.67
CA HIS A 21 7.95 -10.93 -1.60
C HIS A 21 8.72 -10.47 -2.84
N HIS A 22 9.77 -9.69 -2.59
CA HIS A 22 10.60 -9.14 -3.66
C HIS A 22 12.04 -9.04 -3.19
N LEU A 23 12.99 -9.12 -4.13
CA LEU A 23 14.43 -9.00 -3.86
C LEU A 23 14.79 -7.71 -3.10
N PHE A 24 14.00 -6.65 -3.28
CA PHE A 24 14.14 -5.40 -2.52
C PHE A 24 13.97 -5.63 -1.01
N LEU A 25 12.89 -6.31 -0.62
CA LEU A 25 12.56 -6.58 0.77
C LEU A 25 13.58 -7.54 1.39
N GLU A 26 14.01 -8.56 0.64
CA GLU A 26 15.08 -9.48 1.05
C GLU A 26 16.42 -8.76 1.24
N ALA A 27 16.78 -7.85 0.33
CA ALA A 27 18.00 -7.07 0.40
C ALA A 27 17.97 -6.06 1.56
N CYS A 28 16.81 -5.49 1.90
CA CYS A 28 16.60 -4.72 3.13
C CYS A 28 16.78 -5.62 4.36
N GLN A 29 16.18 -6.81 4.37
CA GLN A 29 16.25 -7.74 5.50
C GLN A 29 17.68 -8.13 5.84
N ASN A 30 18.47 -8.53 4.84
CA ASN A 30 19.85 -8.97 5.03
C ASN A 30 20.88 -7.82 5.01
N GLY A 31 20.45 -6.58 4.77
CA GLY A 31 21.31 -5.40 4.74
C GLY A 31 22.18 -5.27 3.48
N SER A 32 21.90 -6.01 2.41
CA SER A 32 22.67 -5.95 1.15
C SER A 32 22.18 -4.89 0.16
N ILE A 33 21.02 -4.29 0.39
CA ILE A 33 20.47 -3.21 -0.45
C ILE A 33 21.44 -2.02 -0.47
N GLN A 34 21.70 -1.47 -1.65
CA GLN A 34 22.55 -0.29 -1.79
C GLN A 34 21.79 0.96 -1.36
N SER A 35 22.47 1.93 -0.72
CA SER A 35 21.81 3.17 -0.26
C SER A 35 21.04 3.85 -1.39
N ALA A 36 21.65 3.99 -2.58
CA ALA A 36 21.00 4.62 -3.73
C ALA A 36 19.72 3.92 -4.19
N GLN A 37 19.64 2.58 -4.07
CA GLN A 37 18.43 1.82 -4.43
C GLN A 37 17.32 2.07 -3.41
N PHE A 38 17.67 2.09 -2.12
CA PHE A 38 16.72 2.41 -1.05
C PHE A 38 16.24 3.86 -1.15
N ASP A 39 17.16 4.80 -1.41
CA ASP A 39 16.86 6.22 -1.60
C ASP A 39 15.93 6.44 -2.79
N ALA A 40 16.17 5.74 -3.90
CA ALA A 40 15.31 5.80 -5.08
C ALA A 40 13.89 5.32 -4.78
N TRP A 41 13.73 4.22 -4.04
CA TRP A 41 12.42 3.78 -3.57
C TRP A 41 11.79 4.81 -2.62
N LEU A 42 12.53 5.32 -1.64
CA LEU A 42 12.01 6.21 -0.59
C LEU A 42 11.45 7.52 -1.15
N VAL A 43 12.12 8.10 -2.15
CA VAL A 43 11.64 9.32 -2.85
C VAL A 43 10.30 9.08 -3.53
N GLN A 44 10.16 7.93 -4.20
CA GLN A 44 8.93 7.58 -4.92
C GLN A 44 7.81 7.19 -3.96
N ASP A 45 8.15 6.54 -2.85
CA ASP A 45 7.18 6.17 -1.81
C ASP A 45 6.61 7.40 -1.09
N GLY A 46 7.43 8.43 -0.89
CA GLY A 46 6.93 9.74 -0.42
C GLY A 46 5.93 10.39 -1.39
N THR A 47 6.08 10.18 -2.70
CA THR A 47 5.10 10.63 -3.70
C THR A 47 3.84 9.77 -3.66
N PHE A 48 4.00 8.46 -3.59
CA PHE A 48 2.91 7.50 -3.46
C PHE A 48 2.05 7.81 -2.23
N ALA A 49 2.65 7.99 -1.06
CA ALA A 49 1.94 8.28 0.19
C ALA A 49 1.06 9.54 0.11
N ARG A 50 1.50 10.59 -0.60
CA ARG A 50 0.69 11.80 -0.81
C ARG A 50 -0.56 11.51 -1.65
N GLU A 51 -0.41 10.74 -2.72
CA GLU A 51 -1.56 10.36 -3.56
C GLU A 51 -2.47 9.34 -2.85
N PHE A 52 -1.89 8.46 -2.03
CA PHE A 52 -2.64 7.53 -1.20
C PHE A 52 -3.49 8.25 -0.14
N ALA A 53 -2.97 9.34 0.46
CA ALA A 53 -3.77 10.20 1.34
C ALA A 53 -4.97 10.84 0.62
N ARG A 54 -4.82 11.23 -0.66
CA ARG A 54 -5.95 11.71 -1.48
C ARG A 54 -6.95 10.59 -1.79
N CYS A 55 -6.44 9.38 -2.06
CA CYS A 55 -7.25 8.18 -2.24
C CYS A 55 -8.13 7.90 -1.01
N LEU A 56 -7.54 7.93 0.19
CA LEU A 56 -8.29 7.84 1.46
C LEU A 56 -9.33 8.96 1.60
N GLY A 57 -8.97 10.20 1.26
CA GLY A 57 -9.90 11.33 1.26
C GLY A 57 -11.13 11.06 0.38
N ALA A 58 -10.95 10.50 -0.82
CA ALA A 58 -12.05 10.11 -1.68
C ALA A 58 -12.86 8.92 -1.13
N LEU A 59 -12.22 7.98 -0.42
CA LEU A 59 -12.92 6.86 0.24
C LEU A 59 -13.83 7.36 1.35
N LEU A 60 -13.34 8.29 2.18
CA LEU A 60 -14.11 8.94 3.26
C LEU A 60 -15.41 9.57 2.74
N THR A 61 -15.40 10.20 1.56
CA THR A 61 -16.62 10.82 1.00
C THR A 61 -17.73 9.83 0.64
N LYS A 62 -17.40 8.55 0.50
CA LYS A 62 -18.31 7.48 0.07
C LYS A 62 -18.63 6.49 1.19
N ALA A 63 -17.86 6.53 2.27
CA ALA A 63 -17.95 5.55 3.35
C ALA A 63 -19.26 5.71 4.13
N PRO A 64 -19.89 4.59 4.55
CA PRO A 64 -21.04 4.64 5.44
C PRO A 64 -20.60 5.12 6.83
N SER A 65 -21.53 5.72 7.58
CA SER A 65 -21.23 6.34 8.88
C SER A 65 -20.46 5.44 9.87
N PRO A 66 -20.76 4.13 10.00
CA PRO A 66 -20.02 3.26 10.93
C PRO A 66 -18.53 3.09 10.60
N SER A 67 -18.13 3.34 9.35
CA SER A 67 -16.74 3.20 8.89
C SER A 67 -15.91 4.47 9.07
N LEU A 68 -16.53 5.60 9.40
CA LEU A 68 -15.84 6.91 9.40
C LEU A 68 -14.74 6.98 10.46
N ASP A 69 -14.98 6.49 11.67
CA ASP A 69 -13.98 6.56 12.75
C ASP A 69 -12.70 5.80 12.40
N LEU A 70 -12.83 4.62 11.78
CA LEU A 70 -11.71 3.82 11.30
C LEU A 70 -10.90 4.59 10.24
N LEU A 71 -11.58 5.14 9.23
CA LEU A 71 -10.94 5.83 8.12
C LEU A 71 -10.31 7.17 8.55
N LEU A 72 -10.93 7.88 9.50
CA LEU A 72 -10.35 9.09 10.10
C LEU A 72 -9.10 8.76 10.94
N GLY A 73 -9.11 7.63 11.67
CA GLY A 73 -7.92 7.11 12.33
C GLY A 73 -6.77 6.85 11.35
N GLY A 74 -7.07 6.23 10.21
CA GLY A 74 -6.12 6.06 9.10
C GLY A 74 -5.59 7.38 8.55
N ALA A 75 -6.44 8.40 8.43
CA ALA A 75 -6.01 9.72 7.95
C ALA A 75 -5.04 10.40 8.92
N CYS A 76 -5.24 10.25 10.23
CA CYS A 76 -4.28 10.72 11.23
C CYS A 76 -2.95 9.96 11.14
N ALA A 77 -2.99 8.64 10.96
CA ALA A 77 -1.77 7.84 10.79
C ALA A 77 -0.99 8.24 9.52
N LEU A 78 -1.68 8.46 8.41
CA LEU A 78 -1.08 8.93 7.16
C LEU A 78 -0.51 10.34 7.29
N HIS A 79 -1.14 11.24 8.05
CA HIS A 79 -0.56 12.55 8.37
C HIS A 79 0.80 12.41 9.05
N ASP A 80 0.90 11.58 10.08
CA ASP A 80 2.15 11.32 10.79
C ASP A 80 3.17 10.63 9.87
N GLU A 81 2.70 9.86 8.90
CA GLU A 81 3.52 9.25 7.87
C GLU A 81 4.16 10.24 6.91
N LEU A 82 3.37 11.17 6.38
CA LEU A 82 3.88 12.22 5.50
C LEU A 82 4.91 13.11 6.21
N HIS A 83 4.70 13.43 7.49
CA HIS A 83 5.68 14.17 8.29
C HIS A 83 6.99 13.41 8.50
N TRP A 84 6.89 12.10 8.73
CA TRP A 84 8.06 11.24 8.87
C TRP A 84 8.84 11.12 7.56
N PHE A 85 8.18 10.94 6.41
CA PHE A 85 8.83 10.95 5.09
C PHE A 85 9.56 12.26 4.82
N ALA A 86 8.96 13.40 5.17
CA ALA A 86 9.61 14.70 5.03
C ALA A 86 10.89 14.81 5.88
N SER A 87 10.85 14.29 7.11
CA SER A 87 12.00 14.27 8.02
C SER A 87 13.12 13.37 7.51
N LEU A 88 12.77 12.16 7.04
CA LEU A 88 13.73 11.23 6.42
C LEU A 88 14.37 11.80 5.16
N SER A 89 13.58 12.47 4.31
CA SER A 89 14.10 13.09 3.10
C SER A 89 15.10 14.19 3.43
N ALA A 90 14.82 15.00 4.47
CA ALA A 90 15.75 16.03 4.94
C ALA A 90 17.04 15.44 5.53
N GLU A 91 16.93 14.39 6.36
CA GLU A 91 18.09 13.70 6.96
C GLU A 91 19.01 13.09 5.89
N ARG A 92 18.43 12.49 4.86
CA ARG A 92 19.15 11.80 3.79
C ARG A 92 19.53 12.70 2.62
N GLY A 93 19.15 13.98 2.64
CA GLY A 93 19.41 14.93 1.55
C GLY A 93 18.69 14.60 0.24
N LEU A 94 17.50 13.99 0.33
CA LEU A 94 16.73 13.54 -0.81
C LEU A 94 15.79 14.63 -1.36
N PRO A 95 15.59 14.71 -2.68
CA PRO A 95 14.66 15.65 -3.28
C PRO A 95 13.20 15.30 -2.92
N THR A 96 12.42 16.31 -2.54
CA THR A 96 11.00 16.13 -2.20
C THR A 96 10.05 16.33 -3.40
N ASP A 97 10.57 16.94 -4.47
CA ASP A 97 9.87 17.29 -5.71
C ASP A 97 10.42 16.56 -6.95
N ALA A 98 11.09 15.42 -6.74
CA ALA A 98 11.59 14.60 -7.83
C ALA A 98 10.47 14.18 -8.79
N ALA A 99 10.80 14.11 -10.08
CA ALA A 99 9.88 13.58 -11.08
C ALA A 99 9.47 12.14 -10.72
N PRO A 100 8.17 11.81 -10.76
CA PRO A 100 7.73 10.44 -10.50
C PRO A 100 8.32 9.48 -11.54
N HIS A 101 8.86 8.36 -11.08
CA HIS A 101 9.23 7.24 -11.95
C HIS A 101 7.98 6.73 -12.68
N PRO A 102 8.08 6.22 -13.93
CA PRO A 102 6.91 5.73 -14.68
C PRO A 102 6.02 4.74 -13.92
N THR A 103 6.61 3.84 -13.12
CA THR A 103 5.87 2.94 -12.23
C THR A 103 5.07 3.69 -11.16
N CYS A 104 5.70 4.64 -10.47
CA CYS A 104 5.03 5.48 -9.47
C CYS A 104 3.89 6.27 -10.12
N GLN A 105 4.13 6.89 -11.29
CA GLN A 105 3.10 7.61 -12.04
C GLN A 105 1.91 6.71 -12.42
N ARG A 106 2.17 5.48 -12.87
CA ARG A 106 1.10 4.52 -13.20
C ARG A 106 0.30 4.15 -11.96
N TYR A 107 0.96 3.96 -10.82
CA TYR A 107 0.29 3.63 -9.57
C TYR A 107 -0.55 4.81 -9.05
N THR A 108 -0.04 6.03 -9.09
CA THR A 108 -0.81 7.21 -8.67
C THR A 108 -2.01 7.45 -9.58
N GLN A 109 -1.87 7.25 -10.89
CA GLN A 109 -3.00 7.30 -11.83
C GLN A 109 -4.04 6.20 -11.55
N PHE A 110 -3.60 5.00 -11.17
CA PHE A 110 -4.47 3.92 -10.74
C PHE A 110 -5.27 4.31 -9.49
N MET A 111 -4.64 4.90 -8.46
CA MET A 111 -5.33 5.38 -7.26
C MET A 111 -6.34 6.49 -7.57
N GLU A 112 -6.01 7.41 -8.46
CA GLU A 112 -6.93 8.46 -8.91
C GLU A 112 -8.16 7.88 -9.64
N ASN A 113 -7.96 6.84 -10.45
CA ASN A 113 -9.06 6.14 -11.13
C ASN A 113 -9.88 5.30 -10.16
N CYS A 114 -9.24 4.68 -9.17
CA CYS A 114 -9.90 3.98 -8.07
C CYS A 114 -10.78 4.93 -7.24
N SER A 115 -10.32 6.17 -7.03
CA SER A 115 -11.07 7.22 -6.33
C SER A 115 -12.38 7.59 -7.01
N LYS A 116 -12.62 7.16 -8.26
CA LYS A 116 -13.87 7.36 -9.01
C LYS A 116 -14.80 6.13 -8.97
N GLN A 117 -14.34 4.99 -8.43
CA GLN A 117 -15.09 3.74 -8.38
C GLN A 117 -16.17 3.73 -7.28
N PRO A 118 -17.15 2.81 -7.34
CA PRO A 118 -18.09 2.57 -6.25
C PRO A 118 -17.40 2.22 -4.93
N TYR A 119 -18.08 2.45 -3.81
CA TYR A 119 -17.52 2.26 -2.46
C TYR A 119 -16.91 0.88 -2.25
N ALA A 120 -17.62 -0.20 -2.62
CA ALA A 120 -17.12 -1.56 -2.43
C ALA A 120 -15.81 -1.85 -3.19
N VAL A 121 -15.72 -1.37 -4.43
CA VAL A 121 -14.51 -1.50 -5.25
C VAL A 121 -13.36 -0.70 -4.62
N HIS A 122 -13.64 0.53 -4.19
CA HIS A 122 -12.63 1.41 -3.58
C HIS A 122 -12.12 0.84 -2.25
N ALA A 123 -13.02 0.35 -1.39
CA ALA A 123 -12.67 -0.27 -0.10
C ALA A 123 -11.73 -1.46 -0.28
N VAL A 124 -12.00 -2.34 -1.26
CA VAL A 124 -11.12 -3.48 -1.57
C VAL A 124 -9.75 -3.04 -2.04
N VAL A 125 -9.67 -2.06 -2.95
CA VAL A 125 -8.38 -1.57 -3.43
C VAL A 125 -7.59 -0.93 -2.28
N PHE A 126 -8.24 -0.08 -1.48
CA PHE A 126 -7.60 0.58 -0.35
C PHE A 126 -7.06 -0.44 0.67
N TRP A 127 -7.88 -1.42 1.05
CA TRP A 127 -7.45 -2.53 1.90
C TRP A 127 -6.28 -3.32 1.30
N ALA A 128 -6.33 -3.65 0.00
CA ALA A 128 -5.30 -4.46 -0.65
C ALA A 128 -3.93 -3.77 -0.64
N ILE A 129 -3.89 -2.45 -0.84
CA ILE A 129 -2.66 -1.65 -0.77
C ILE A 129 -2.07 -1.71 0.64
N GLU A 130 -2.87 -1.37 1.67
CA GLU A 130 -2.44 -1.40 3.07
C GLU A 130 -1.99 -2.81 3.51
N ARG A 131 -2.72 -3.84 3.05
CA ARG A 131 -2.42 -5.23 3.33
C ARG A 131 -1.11 -5.67 2.67
N ALA A 132 -0.85 -5.22 1.44
CA ALA A 132 0.40 -5.53 0.73
C ALA A 132 1.60 -4.93 1.47
N TYR A 133 1.51 -3.66 1.89
CA TYR A 133 2.56 -3.02 2.69
C TYR A 133 2.76 -3.71 4.04
N ASN A 134 1.67 -4.00 4.75
CA ASN A 134 1.74 -4.68 6.04
C ASN A 134 2.40 -6.05 5.93
N GLU A 135 2.00 -6.89 4.98
CA GLU A 135 2.60 -8.21 4.77
C GLU A 135 4.07 -8.10 4.34
N SER A 136 4.38 -7.19 3.41
CA SER A 136 5.73 -6.99 2.87
C SER A 136 6.71 -6.67 4.00
N TRP A 137 6.35 -5.77 4.91
CA TRP A 137 7.24 -5.38 6.00
C TRP A 137 7.21 -6.36 7.16
N SER A 138 6.03 -6.84 7.59
CA SER A 138 5.91 -7.74 8.76
C SER A 138 6.58 -9.10 8.58
N LYS A 139 6.49 -9.72 7.39
CA LYS A 139 7.10 -11.03 7.13
C LYS A 139 8.63 -10.99 7.15
N HIS A 140 9.21 -9.83 6.86
CA HIS A 140 10.66 -9.61 6.81
C HIS A 140 11.20 -8.94 8.08
N THR A 141 10.34 -8.58 9.05
CA THR A 141 10.74 -7.95 10.33
C THR A 141 11.68 -8.81 11.18
N PRO A 142 11.48 -10.15 11.34
CA PRO A 142 12.43 -10.96 12.07
C PRO A 142 13.81 -10.90 11.43
N GLY A 143 14.77 -10.30 12.13
CA GLY A 143 16.15 -10.16 11.65
C GLY A 143 16.40 -9.01 10.67
N MET A 144 15.45 -8.09 10.44
CA MET A 144 15.67 -6.91 9.58
C MET A 144 16.93 -6.14 10.02
N ALA A 145 17.88 -5.95 9.09
CA ALA A 145 19.12 -5.24 9.35
C ALA A 145 18.91 -3.75 9.63
N GLU A 146 19.82 -3.14 10.38
CA GLU A 146 19.88 -1.68 10.48
C GLU A 146 20.41 -1.08 9.17
N PRO A 147 19.92 0.10 8.72
CA PRO A 147 18.91 0.96 9.36
C PRO A 147 17.45 0.63 8.99
N TYR A 148 17.21 -0.45 8.25
CA TYR A 148 15.90 -0.78 7.66
C TYR A 148 14.87 -1.27 8.68
N ARG A 149 15.31 -1.65 9.88
CA ARG A 149 14.45 -2.07 10.99
C ARG A 149 13.38 -1.03 11.34
N THR A 150 13.68 0.27 11.29
CA THR A 150 12.70 1.31 11.67
C THR A 150 11.46 1.31 10.75
N TYR A 151 11.66 1.02 9.47
CA TYR A 151 10.61 0.90 8.46
C TYR A 151 9.74 -0.34 8.73
N ALA A 152 10.40 -1.47 9.01
CA ALA A 152 9.73 -2.72 9.40
C ALA A 152 8.94 -2.59 10.72
N GLN A 153 9.45 -1.83 11.69
CA GLN A 153 8.73 -1.55 12.94
C GLN A 153 7.49 -0.70 12.73
N ARG A 154 7.45 0.15 11.70
CA ARG A 154 6.30 0.97 11.39
C ARG A 154 5.21 0.15 10.70
N TRP A 155 5.50 -0.33 9.50
CA TRP A 155 4.53 -1.04 8.65
C TRP A 155 4.38 -2.52 9.00
N GLY A 156 5.24 -3.07 9.85
CA GLY A 156 5.08 -4.39 10.45
C GLY A 156 4.54 -4.36 11.88
N SER A 157 4.11 -3.20 12.39
CA SER A 157 3.61 -3.08 13.77
C SER A 157 2.30 -3.83 13.99
N GLU A 158 2.06 -4.24 15.25
CA GLU A 158 0.78 -4.83 15.66
C GLU A 158 -0.39 -3.84 15.47
N GLY A 159 -0.17 -2.55 15.73
CA GLY A 159 -1.18 -1.51 15.54
C GLY A 159 -1.62 -1.37 14.09
N PHE A 160 -0.67 -1.33 13.16
CA PHE A 160 -0.99 -1.28 11.73
C PHE A 160 -1.62 -2.59 11.23
N SER A 161 -1.17 -3.74 11.75
CA SER A 161 -1.80 -5.04 11.43
C SER A 161 -3.26 -5.10 11.90
N ALA A 162 -3.56 -4.55 13.07
CA ALA A 162 -4.93 -4.45 13.58
C ALA A 162 -5.78 -3.46 12.77
N TYR A 163 -5.20 -2.38 12.26
CA TYR A 163 -5.87 -1.45 11.34
C TYR A 163 -6.22 -2.12 10.02
N VAL A 164 -5.28 -2.84 9.41
CA VAL A 164 -5.50 -3.60 8.18
C VAL A 164 -6.59 -4.66 8.33
N GLY A 165 -6.66 -5.35 9.47
CA GLY A 165 -7.74 -6.31 9.75
C GLY A 165 -9.12 -5.65 9.84
N GLN A 166 -9.20 -4.42 10.35
CA GLN A 166 -10.46 -3.66 10.38
C GLN A 166 -10.85 -3.17 8.97
N LEU A 167 -9.88 -2.78 8.14
CA LEU A 167 -10.13 -2.47 6.73
C LEU A 167 -10.61 -3.69 5.94
N GLU A 168 -10.10 -4.88 6.26
CA GLU A 168 -10.55 -6.14 5.66
C GLU A 168 -12.03 -6.39 5.95
N ALA A 169 -12.44 -6.25 7.21
CA ALA A 169 -13.84 -6.40 7.61
C ALA A 169 -14.76 -5.38 6.90
N LEU A 170 -14.32 -4.13 6.80
CA LEU A 170 -15.04 -3.08 6.06
C LEU A 170 -15.18 -3.43 4.56
N ALA A 171 -14.12 -3.90 3.93
CA ALA A 171 -14.15 -4.31 2.53
C ALA A 171 -15.03 -5.55 2.29
N ASP A 172 -15.03 -6.51 3.22
CA ASP A 172 -15.90 -7.69 3.19
C ASP A 172 -17.38 -7.33 3.30
N GLU A 173 -17.73 -6.44 4.23
CA GLU A 173 -19.10 -5.90 4.35
C GLU A 173 -19.54 -5.21 3.05
N ALA A 174 -18.65 -4.41 2.45
CA ALA A 174 -18.94 -3.72 1.21
C ALA A 174 -19.11 -4.70 0.03
N LEU A 175 -18.28 -5.76 -0.06
CA LEU A 175 -18.39 -6.81 -1.08
C LEU A 175 -19.67 -7.64 -0.95
N ALA A 176 -20.14 -7.88 0.27
CA ALA A 176 -21.39 -8.58 0.54
C ALA A 176 -22.60 -7.81 0.02
N ALA A 177 -22.59 -6.47 0.15
CA ALA A 177 -23.64 -5.59 -0.34
C ALA A 177 -23.52 -5.25 -1.84
N ALA A 178 -22.36 -5.49 -2.46
CA ALA A 178 -22.07 -5.14 -3.84
C ALA A 178 -22.88 -5.94 -4.87
N SER A 179 -23.04 -5.36 -6.05
CA SER A 179 -23.50 -6.05 -7.26
C SER A 179 -22.45 -7.05 -7.78
N SER A 180 -22.87 -7.95 -8.69
CA SER A 180 -21.93 -8.82 -9.41
C SER A 180 -20.86 -8.03 -10.16
N ALA A 181 -21.27 -6.97 -10.88
CA ALA A 181 -20.37 -6.14 -11.66
C ALA A 181 -19.31 -5.45 -10.78
N GLU A 182 -19.71 -4.95 -9.61
CA GLU A 182 -18.77 -4.36 -8.65
C GLU A 182 -17.80 -5.39 -8.08
N ARG A 183 -18.25 -6.61 -7.78
CA ARG A 183 -17.35 -7.69 -7.32
C ARG A 183 -16.34 -8.09 -8.39
N ASP A 184 -16.76 -8.19 -9.65
CA ASP A 184 -15.86 -8.47 -10.77
C ASP A 184 -14.84 -7.34 -10.97
N GLN A 185 -15.30 -6.08 -10.86
CA GLN A 185 -14.43 -4.92 -10.94
C GLN A 185 -13.43 -4.88 -9.78
N ALA A 186 -13.87 -5.15 -8.54
CA ALA A 186 -13.00 -5.24 -7.37
C ALA A 186 -11.93 -6.32 -7.54
N ALA A 187 -12.31 -7.50 -8.02
CA ALA A 187 -11.37 -8.59 -8.30
C ALA A 187 -10.37 -8.23 -9.41
N SER A 188 -10.80 -7.46 -10.42
CA SER A 188 -9.89 -6.98 -11.47
C SER A 188 -8.90 -5.95 -10.95
N LEU A 189 -9.35 -4.99 -10.13
CA LEU A 189 -8.45 -3.98 -9.58
C LEU A 189 -7.53 -4.54 -8.49
N PHE A 190 -7.97 -5.55 -7.73
CA PHE A 190 -7.12 -6.29 -6.81
C PHE A 190 -5.91 -6.91 -7.53
N ARG A 191 -6.12 -7.54 -8.70
CA ARG A 191 -4.99 -8.04 -9.51
C ARG A 191 -4.04 -6.95 -9.97
N GLN A 192 -4.58 -5.79 -10.34
CA GLN A 192 -3.75 -4.64 -10.70
C GLN A 192 -2.94 -4.11 -9.51
N VAL A 193 -3.48 -4.14 -8.28
CA VAL A 193 -2.69 -3.85 -7.07
C VAL A 193 -1.50 -4.80 -6.97
N CYS A 194 -1.72 -6.12 -7.10
CA CYS A 194 -0.62 -7.09 -7.03
C CYS A 194 0.49 -6.79 -8.06
N GLU A 195 0.10 -6.46 -9.30
CA GLU A 195 1.04 -6.12 -10.37
C GLU A 195 1.82 -4.85 -10.05
N LEU A 196 1.12 -3.79 -9.62
CA LEU A 196 1.71 -2.48 -9.31
C LEU A 196 2.64 -2.54 -8.11
N GLU A 197 2.29 -3.27 -7.04
CA GLU A 197 3.14 -3.48 -5.86
C GLU A 197 4.46 -4.14 -6.25
N ARG A 198 4.41 -5.25 -7.01
CA ARG A 198 5.61 -5.94 -7.49
C ARG A 198 6.49 -5.01 -8.32
N GLU A 199 5.91 -4.26 -9.24
CA GLU A 199 6.64 -3.31 -10.08
C GLU A 199 7.24 -2.15 -9.26
N PHE A 200 6.55 -1.72 -8.21
CA PHE A 200 7.00 -0.65 -7.33
C PHE A 200 8.26 -1.05 -6.55
N TRP A 201 8.36 -2.30 -6.10
CA TRP A 201 9.59 -2.84 -5.52
C TRP A 201 10.71 -2.95 -6.56
N ALA A 202 10.40 -3.40 -7.77
CA ALA A 202 11.39 -3.56 -8.84
C ALA A 202 12.01 -2.22 -9.29
N MET A 203 11.25 -1.13 -9.22
CA MET A 203 11.69 0.22 -9.56
C MET A 203 12.94 0.66 -8.78
N ALA A 204 13.14 0.18 -7.54
CA ALA A 204 14.33 0.48 -6.74
C ALA A 204 15.65 0.10 -7.44
N TYR A 205 15.62 -0.88 -8.36
CA TYR A 205 16.77 -1.35 -9.12
C TYR A 205 16.94 -0.69 -10.49
N SER A 206 15.96 0.11 -10.92
CA SER A 206 15.97 0.79 -12.21
C SER A 206 16.57 2.19 -12.17
N ALA A 207 16.83 2.72 -10.98
CA ALA A 207 17.53 3.98 -10.78
C ALA A 207 19.02 3.82 -11.14
N GLN A 208 19.37 4.21 -12.37
CA GLN A 208 20.74 4.50 -12.80
C GLN A 208 20.87 6.00 -13.05
#